data_AF-A0A4Z0PIA7-F1
#
_entry.id   AF-A0A4Z0PIA7-F1
#
_cell.length_a   1.000
_cell.length_b   1.000
_cell.length_c   1.000
_cell.angle_alpha   90.00
_cell.angle_beta   90.00
_cell.angle_gamma   90.00
#
_symmetry.space_group_name_H-M   'P 1'
#
loop_
_entity.id
_entity.type
_entity.pdbx_description
1 polymer ?
#
loop_
_entity_poly.entity_id
_entity_poly.type
_entity_poly.pdbx_seq_one_letter_code
_entity_poly.pdbx_strand_id
1 'polypeptide(L)'
;MQASITRFALFFALVVVSLVPRQAAAQAGKYSFMQMTTIESVIAGGMGRSKVSFTPEFKGAKEGVLENLFSLTGLNLGNLRKNEESINTYMQQISDDGWELVSTVPLTYSLPGSGLFMTRYVFRKAK
;
A
#
# COMPACT_ATOMS: atom_id res chain seq x y z
N MET A 1 19.35 -9.18 53.34
CA MET A 1 19.96 -9.37 52.00
C MET A 1 18.96 -9.75 50.90
N GLN A 2 17.97 -10.63 51.15
CA GLN A 2 16.97 -11.00 50.14
C GLN A 2 16.13 -9.81 49.63
N ALA A 3 15.61 -8.97 50.52
CA ALA A 3 14.70 -7.88 50.15
C ALA A 3 15.31 -6.80 49.22
N SER A 4 16.62 -6.58 49.28
CA SER A 4 17.34 -5.63 48.42
C SER A 4 17.57 -6.19 47.02
N ILE A 5 17.79 -7.50 46.89
CA ILE A 5 17.92 -8.20 45.60
C ILE A 5 16.57 -8.22 44.88
N THR A 6 15.47 -8.46 45.59
CA THR A 6 14.12 -8.45 45.00
C THR A 6 13.74 -7.08 44.45
N ARG A 7 14.09 -6.00 45.17
CA ARG A 7 13.83 -4.62 44.71
C ARG A 7 14.63 -4.26 43.47
N PHE A 8 15.90 -4.68 43.41
CA PHE A 8 16.75 -4.43 42.24
C PHE A 8 16.26 -5.21 41.01
N ALA A 9 15.84 -6.47 41.20
CA ALA A 9 15.25 -7.27 40.14
C ALA A 9 13.94 -6.67 39.60
N LEU A 10 13.09 -6.13 40.49
CA LEU A 10 11.84 -5.48 40.09
C LEU A 10 12.09 -4.18 39.31
N PHE A 11 13.07 -3.38 39.75
CA PHE A 11 13.47 -2.15 39.06
C PHE A 11 14.07 -2.46 37.68
N PHE A 12 14.92 -3.48 37.60
CA PHE A 12 15.50 -3.94 36.34
C PHE A 12 14.43 -4.46 35.38
N ALA A 13 13.45 -5.22 35.87
CA ALA A 13 12.31 -5.67 35.07
C ALA A 13 11.47 -4.51 34.54
N LEU A 14 11.20 -3.48 35.34
CA LEU A 14 10.47 -2.28 34.90
C LEU A 14 11.23 -1.50 33.80
N VAL A 15 12.55 -1.39 33.92
CA VAL A 15 13.41 -0.75 32.90
C VAL A 15 13.39 -1.58 31.61
N VAL A 16 13.50 -2.90 31.69
CA VAL A 16 13.44 -3.79 30.51
C VAL A 16 12.07 -3.69 29.82
N VAL A 17 10.97 -3.65 30.58
CA VAL A 17 9.61 -3.49 30.02
C VAL A 17 9.42 -2.14 29.33
N SER A 18 10.04 -1.07 29.81
CA SER A 18 10.00 0.24 29.14
C SER A 18 10.78 0.31 27.82
N LEU A 19 11.72 -0.62 27.62
CA LEU A 19 12.54 -0.72 26.41
C LEU A 19 11.92 -1.65 25.36
N VAL A 20 10.82 -2.35 25.68
CA VAL A 20 10.07 -3.14 24.70
C VAL A 20 9.37 -2.16 23.76
N PRO A 21 9.65 -2.18 22.43
CA PRO A 21 8.91 -1.38 21.49
C PRO A 21 7.44 -1.75 21.60
N ARG A 22 6.61 -0.82 22.08
CA ARG A 22 5.17 -0.97 22.03
C ARG A 22 4.80 -1.02 20.56
N GLN A 23 4.46 -2.21 20.06
CA GLN A 23 3.68 -2.31 18.83
C GLN A 23 2.47 -1.40 19.04
N ALA A 24 2.31 -0.39 18.21
CA ALA A 24 1.16 0.48 18.24
C ALA A 24 -0.06 -0.42 18.03
N ALA A 25 -0.74 -0.80 19.13
CA ALA A 25 -1.99 -1.50 19.05
C ALA A 25 -2.92 -0.65 18.18
N ALA A 26 -3.52 -1.25 17.16
CA ALA A 26 -4.43 -0.57 16.24
C ALA A 26 -5.40 0.28 17.06
N GLN A 27 -5.19 1.60 17.00
CA GLN A 27 -5.86 2.52 17.90
C GLN A 27 -7.35 2.47 17.58
N ALA A 28 -8.21 2.10 18.53
CA ALA A 28 -9.66 2.03 18.36
C ALA A 28 -10.31 3.42 18.17
N GLY A 29 -9.78 4.21 17.25
CA GLY A 29 -10.09 5.60 16.98
C GLY A 29 -10.75 5.80 15.61
N LYS A 30 -11.17 7.04 15.36
CA LYS A 30 -11.70 7.44 14.05
C LYS A 30 -10.56 7.48 13.04
N TYR A 31 -10.81 7.00 11.82
CA TYR A 31 -9.82 6.99 10.75
C TYR A 31 -10.21 7.88 9.58
N SER A 32 -9.21 8.45 8.92
CA SER A 32 -9.30 8.90 7.54
C SER A 32 -8.88 7.77 6.62
N PHE A 33 -9.52 7.65 5.46
CA PHE A 33 -9.23 6.62 4.47
C PHE A 33 -8.74 7.24 3.17
N MET A 34 -7.83 6.52 2.52
CA MET A 34 -7.34 6.82 1.17
C MET A 34 -7.30 5.54 0.35
N GLN A 35 -7.57 5.66 -0.94
CA GLN A 35 -7.49 4.58 -1.90
C GLN A 35 -6.44 4.94 -2.96
N MET A 36 -5.48 4.04 -3.17
CA MET A 36 -4.69 4.00 -4.39
C MET A 36 -5.25 2.86 -5.24
N THR A 37 -5.58 3.11 -6.49
CA THR A 37 -6.09 2.07 -7.40
C THR A 37 -5.23 2.02 -8.65
N THR A 38 -4.60 0.88 -8.92
CA THR A 38 -3.98 0.62 -10.22
C THR A 38 -5.06 0.19 -11.19
N ILE A 39 -4.99 0.68 -12.42
CA ILE A 39 -5.97 0.43 -13.47
C ILE A 39 -5.19 0.07 -14.74
N GLU A 40 -5.35 -1.16 -15.19
CA GLU A 40 -4.71 -1.71 -16.37
C GLU A 40 -5.81 -2.24 -17.29
N SER A 41 -5.83 -1.77 -18.53
CA SER A 41 -6.87 -2.15 -19.48
C SER A 41 -6.27 -2.52 -20.82
N VAL A 42 -6.97 -3.40 -21.52
CA VAL A 42 -6.71 -3.76 -22.91
C VAL A 42 -8.03 -3.73 -23.67
N ILE A 43 -8.04 -3.11 -24.84
CA ILE A 43 -9.19 -3.13 -25.75
C ILE A 43 -8.94 -4.10 -26.90
N ALA A 44 -10.00 -4.40 -27.66
CA ALA A 44 -9.90 -5.17 -28.88
C ALA A 44 -8.84 -4.56 -29.82
N GLY A 45 -7.90 -5.38 -30.29
CA GLY A 45 -6.74 -4.93 -31.07
C GLY A 45 -5.45 -4.76 -30.26
N GLY A 46 -5.44 -5.09 -28.96
CA GLY A 46 -4.20 -5.22 -28.17
C GLY A 46 -3.62 -3.90 -27.66
N MET A 47 -4.32 -2.78 -27.87
CA MET A 47 -3.95 -1.49 -27.30
C MET A 47 -4.36 -1.46 -25.83
N GLY A 48 -3.44 -1.07 -24.95
CA GLY A 48 -3.69 -0.97 -23.52
C GLY A 48 -3.45 0.42 -22.96
N ARG A 49 -3.93 0.60 -21.72
CA ARG A 49 -3.69 1.80 -20.91
C ARG A 49 -3.48 1.36 -19.47
N SER A 50 -2.48 1.95 -18.84
CA SER A 50 -2.19 1.75 -17.43
C SER A 50 -2.16 3.10 -16.72
N LYS A 51 -2.74 3.20 -15.53
CA LYS A 51 -2.61 4.36 -14.66
C LYS A 51 -2.77 3.97 -13.19
N VAL A 52 -2.39 4.87 -12.30
CA VAL A 52 -2.79 4.82 -10.90
C VAL A 52 -3.70 6.00 -10.59
N SER A 53 -4.74 5.80 -9.78
CA SER A 53 -5.62 6.85 -9.29
C SER A 53 -5.59 6.91 -7.76
N PHE A 54 -5.71 8.11 -7.20
CA PHE A 54 -5.72 8.37 -5.77
C PHE A 54 -7.05 9.00 -5.34
N THR A 55 -7.63 8.52 -4.24
CA THR A 55 -8.85 9.09 -3.65
C THR A 55 -8.78 9.10 -2.11
N PRO A 56 -8.67 10.26 -1.44
CA PRO A 56 -8.49 11.59 -2.03
C PRO A 56 -7.14 11.72 -2.74
N GLU A 57 -6.85 12.90 -3.31
CA GLU A 57 -5.58 13.18 -3.97
C GLU A 57 -4.37 12.91 -3.05
N PHE A 58 -3.32 12.31 -3.62
CA PHE A 58 -2.06 12.06 -2.94
C PHE A 58 -1.04 13.10 -3.41
N LYS A 59 -0.50 13.89 -2.48
CA LYS A 59 0.45 14.99 -2.77
C LYS A 59 -0.05 15.94 -3.87
N GLY A 60 -1.36 16.22 -3.87
CA GLY A 60 -2.02 17.10 -4.84
C GLY A 60 -2.34 16.47 -6.20
N ALA A 61 -2.02 15.18 -6.40
CA ALA A 61 -2.31 14.45 -7.63
C ALA A 61 -3.49 13.49 -7.45
N LYS A 62 -4.42 13.52 -8.41
CA LYS A 62 -5.54 12.55 -8.50
C LYS A 62 -5.14 11.28 -9.24
N GLU A 63 -4.11 11.35 -10.07
CA GLU A 63 -3.64 10.26 -10.90
C GLU A 63 -2.12 10.29 -11.06
N GLY A 64 -1.52 9.13 -11.31
CA GLY A 64 -0.14 8.96 -11.73
C GLY A 64 -0.06 8.08 -12.98
N VAL A 65 1.04 8.21 -13.72
CA VAL A 65 1.27 7.47 -14.97
C VAL A 65 1.86 6.10 -14.65
N LEU A 66 1.34 5.07 -15.34
CA LEU A 66 1.96 3.76 -15.41
C LEU A 66 2.20 3.43 -16.89
N GLU A 67 3.22 2.63 -17.16
CA GLU A 67 3.56 2.17 -18.48
C GLU A 67 2.50 1.20 -19.01
N ASN A 68 2.19 1.29 -20.31
CA ASN A 68 1.25 0.38 -20.94
C ASN A 68 1.81 -1.06 -20.93
N LEU A 69 1.06 -2.02 -20.40
CA LEU A 69 1.47 -3.42 -20.34
C LEU A 69 1.23 -4.17 -21.65
N PHE A 70 0.30 -3.73 -22.49
CA PHE A 70 -0.17 -4.49 -23.65
C PHE A 70 0.39 -3.94 -24.95
N SER A 71 0.79 -4.84 -25.84
CA SER A 71 1.26 -4.54 -27.19
C SER A 71 0.70 -5.55 -28.20
N LEU A 72 0.90 -5.29 -29.49
CA LEU A 72 0.51 -6.23 -30.56
C LEU A 72 1.22 -7.58 -30.47
N THR A 73 2.39 -7.63 -29.84
CA THR A 73 3.17 -8.86 -29.65
C THR A 73 2.92 -9.52 -28.30
N GLY A 74 2.01 -8.98 -27.48
CA GLY A 74 1.65 -9.49 -26.16
C GLY A 74 2.08 -8.58 -25.01
N LEU A 75 2.36 -9.18 -23.85
CA LEU A 75 2.67 -8.49 -22.60
C LEU A 75 4.11 -7.92 -22.61
N ASN A 76 4.25 -6.63 -22.28
CA ASN A 76 5.55 -5.99 -22.11
C ASN A 76 6.06 -6.14 -20.67
N LEU A 77 6.94 -7.12 -20.44
CA LEU A 77 7.51 -7.42 -19.12
C LEU A 77 8.43 -6.31 -18.58
N GLY A 78 9.05 -5.52 -19.46
CA GLY A 78 9.84 -4.35 -19.05
C GLY A 78 8.96 -3.26 -18.44
N ASN A 79 7.82 -3.00 -19.07
CA ASN A 79 6.82 -2.06 -18.57
C ASN A 79 6.16 -2.58 -17.29
N LEU A 80 5.90 -3.89 -17.19
CA LEU A 80 5.46 -4.51 -15.95
C LEU A 80 6.43 -4.23 -14.81
N ARG A 81 7.71 -4.49 -15.02
CA ARG A 81 8.74 -4.26 -13.99
C ARG A 81 8.84 -2.79 -13.57
N LYS A 82 8.75 -1.84 -14.51
CA LYS A 82 8.71 -0.39 -14.21
C LYS A 82 7.46 0.01 -13.41
N ASN A 83 6.31 -0.59 -13.71
CA ASN A 83 5.08 -0.34 -12.97
C ASN A 83 5.17 -0.87 -11.55
N GLU A 84 5.70 -2.08 -11.34
CA GLU A 84 5.95 -2.63 -10.01
C GLU A 84 6.87 -1.73 -9.17
N GLU A 85 7.93 -1.19 -9.78
CA GLU A 85 8.82 -0.21 -9.12
C GLU A 85 8.09 1.09 -8.76
N SER A 86 7.23 1.58 -9.66
CA SER A 86 6.42 2.80 -9.43
C SER A 86 5.38 2.59 -8.34
N ILE A 87 4.65 1.49 -8.36
CA ILE A 87 3.66 1.11 -7.34
C ILE A 87 4.36 0.97 -5.98
N ASN A 88 5.49 0.25 -5.91
CA ASN A 88 6.25 0.12 -4.67
C ASN A 88 6.75 1.47 -4.15
N THR A 89 7.12 2.40 -5.04
CA THR A 89 7.49 3.76 -4.66
C THR A 89 6.32 4.52 -4.04
N TYR A 90 5.12 4.44 -4.63
CA TYR A 90 3.93 5.04 -4.03
C TYR A 90 3.57 4.41 -2.68
N MET A 91 3.64 3.07 -2.55
CA MET A 91 3.41 2.37 -1.29
C MET A 91 4.34 2.89 -0.18
N GLN A 92 5.63 3.04 -0.47
CA GLN A 92 6.62 3.60 0.46
C GLN A 92 6.28 5.04 0.83
N GLN A 93 6.04 5.91 -0.16
CA GLN A 93 5.72 7.31 0.10
C GLN A 93 4.43 7.49 0.90
N ILE A 94 3.41 6.67 0.63
CA ILE A 94 2.14 6.68 1.37
C ILE A 94 2.39 6.22 2.82
N SER A 95 3.21 5.19 3.02
CA SER A 95 3.62 4.70 4.34
C SER A 95 4.42 5.75 5.12
N ASP A 96 5.37 6.41 4.47
CA ASP A 96 6.21 7.47 5.05
C ASP A 96 5.36 8.69 5.48
N ASP A 97 4.30 8.98 4.72
CA ASP A 97 3.30 9.99 5.06
C ASP A 97 2.37 9.54 6.24
N GLY A 98 2.62 8.37 6.84
CA GLY A 98 1.96 7.86 8.04
C GLY A 98 0.64 7.14 7.78
N TRP A 99 0.38 6.70 6.56
CA TRP A 99 -0.78 5.87 6.23
C TRP A 99 -0.45 4.39 6.35
N GLU A 100 -1.37 3.62 6.92
CA GLU A 100 -1.25 2.16 7.07
C GLU A 100 -2.08 1.47 5.98
N LEU A 101 -1.48 0.54 5.23
CA LEU A 101 -2.23 -0.33 4.32
C LEU A 101 -3.10 -1.30 5.14
N VAL A 102 -4.40 -1.34 4.86
CA VAL A 102 -5.34 -2.20 5.59
C VAL A 102 -6.13 -3.16 4.72
N SER A 103 -6.15 -2.96 3.40
CA SER A 103 -6.79 -3.90 2.49
C SER A 103 -6.22 -3.78 1.08
N THR A 104 -6.15 -4.91 0.39
CA THR A 104 -5.87 -5.00 -1.04
C THR A 104 -6.99 -5.79 -1.69
N VAL A 105 -7.67 -5.20 -2.68
CA VAL A 105 -8.82 -5.80 -3.36
C VAL A 105 -8.57 -5.82 -4.87
N PRO A 106 -8.34 -6.99 -5.48
CA PRO A 106 -8.25 -7.10 -6.93
C PRO A 106 -9.66 -7.15 -7.56
N LEU A 107 -9.78 -6.60 -8.76
CA LEU A 107 -10.95 -6.71 -9.63
C LEU A 107 -10.49 -7.06 -11.04
N THR A 108 -11.22 -7.98 -11.68
CA THR A 108 -11.00 -8.33 -13.07
C THR A 108 -12.33 -8.36 -13.79
N TYR A 109 -12.37 -7.73 -14.95
CA TYR A 109 -13.48 -7.81 -15.89
C TYR A 109 -12.91 -8.11 -17.28
N SER A 110 -13.32 -9.22 -17.88
CA SER A 110 -12.77 -9.70 -19.13
C SER A 110 -13.89 -10.00 -20.13
N LEU A 111 -13.70 -9.57 -21.36
CA LEU A 111 -14.52 -9.90 -22.53
C LEU A 111 -13.60 -10.44 -23.64
N PRO A 112 -14.12 -11.09 -24.69
CA PRO A 112 -13.28 -11.51 -25.82
C PRO A 112 -12.45 -10.35 -26.37
N GLY A 113 -11.13 -10.46 -26.30
CA GLY A 113 -10.18 -9.46 -26.79
C GLY A 113 -10.07 -8.18 -25.96
N SER A 114 -10.70 -8.08 -24.79
CA SER A 114 -10.58 -6.90 -23.92
C SER A 114 -10.62 -7.25 -22.43
N GLY A 115 -10.05 -6.39 -21.60
CA GLY A 115 -9.97 -6.61 -20.16
C GLY A 115 -9.76 -5.31 -19.39
N LEU A 116 -10.27 -5.29 -18.17
CA LEU A 116 -10.03 -4.28 -17.15
C LEU A 116 -9.57 -5.01 -15.88
N PHE A 117 -8.35 -4.70 -15.46
CA PHE A 117 -7.71 -5.23 -14.28
C PHE A 117 -7.48 -4.05 -13.34
N MET A 118 -7.92 -4.17 -12.10
CA MET A 118 -7.70 -3.14 -11.11
C MET A 118 -7.24 -3.76 -9.80
N THR A 119 -6.32 -3.10 -9.11
CA THR A 119 -6.00 -3.44 -7.72
C THR A 119 -6.21 -2.20 -6.86
N ARG A 120 -7.11 -2.32 -5.88
CA ARG A 120 -7.39 -1.26 -4.91
C ARG A 120 -6.62 -1.53 -3.63
N TYR A 121 -5.75 -0.59 -3.27
CA TYR A 121 -5.05 -0.52 -2.00
C TYR A 121 -5.77 0.50 -1.12
N VAL A 122 -6.36 0.02 -0.02
CA VAL A 122 -7.05 0.86 0.96
C VAL A 122 -6.11 1.12 2.11
N PHE A 123 -5.86 2.40 2.36
CA PHE A 123 -5.07 2.87 3.46
C PHE A 123 -5.94 3.57 4.49
N ARG A 124 -5.51 3.55 5.74
CA ARG A 124 -6.08 4.36 6.81
C ARG A 124 -5.01 5.16 7.52
N LYS A 125 -5.41 6.28 8.10
CA LYS A 125 -4.59 7.08 9.01
C LYS A 125 -5.45 7.49 10.20
N ALA A 126 -4.91 7.38 11.41
CA ALA A 126 -5.61 7.83 12.60
C ALA A 126 -5.90 9.34 12.49
N LYS A 127 -7.09 9.76 12.92
CA LYS A 127 -7.44 11.18 13.05
C LYS A 127 -6.86 11.80 14.30
#